data_AF-A0A3R6PGK8-F1
#
_entry.id   AF-A0A3R6PGK8-F1
#
_cell.length_a   1.000
_cell.length_b   1.000
_cell.length_c   1.000
_cell.angle_alpha   90.00
_cell.angle_beta   90.00
_cell.angle_gamma   90.00
#
_symmetry.space_group_name_H-M   'P 1'
#
loop_
_entity.id
_entity.type
_entity.pdbx_description
1 polymer ?
#
loop_
_entity_poly.entity_id
_entity_poly.type
_entity_poly.pdbx_seq_one_letter_code
_entity_poly.pdbx_strand_id
1 'polypeptide(L)'
;MDFLDEQRMCRLYEKFILEYYKKHYPKLTVSASQIPWSLDDGIGDMLPVMQSDIHLQKENTVLIIDAKYYSNTTQVQFDKHTLHSNNLYQIFTYVKNREYQFGDEDNKVSGMLLYARTDALIQPDNVYQMHGNQISVKTLDLNKPFDEIAKQLDEIAAAHFDGIEKAV
;
A
#
# COMPACT_ATOMS: atom_id res chain seq x y z
N MET A 1 -9.88 -22.40 -5.51
CA MET A 1 -10.72 -21.20 -5.38
C MET A 1 -11.23 -20.84 -6.76
N ASP A 2 -12.48 -20.42 -6.89
CA ASP A 2 -12.98 -19.80 -8.12
C ASP A 2 -12.46 -18.35 -8.22
N PHE A 3 -12.30 -17.81 -9.43
CA PHE A 3 -11.82 -16.45 -9.69
C PHE A 3 -12.69 -15.38 -8.99
N LEU A 4 -14.00 -15.64 -8.90
CA LEU A 4 -14.95 -14.78 -8.20
C LEU A 4 -14.70 -14.74 -6.68
N ASP A 5 -14.20 -15.83 -6.10
CA ASP A 5 -13.84 -15.88 -4.68
C ASP A 5 -12.56 -15.07 -4.42
N GLU A 6 -11.56 -15.17 -5.31
CA GLU A 6 -10.32 -14.40 -5.20
C GLU A 6 -10.59 -12.88 -5.24
N GLN A 7 -11.41 -12.40 -6.18
CA GLN A 7 -11.78 -10.98 -6.24
C GLN A 7 -12.50 -10.49 -4.97
N ARG A 8 -13.39 -11.32 -4.39
CA ARG A 8 -14.09 -10.98 -3.15
C ARG A 8 -13.12 -10.91 -1.97
N MET A 9 -12.15 -11.82 -1.92
CA MET A 9 -11.13 -11.84 -0.87
C MET A 9 -10.17 -10.65 -0.97
N CYS A 10 -9.77 -10.23 -2.18
CA CYS A 10 -9.00 -8.99 -2.37
C CYS A 10 -9.74 -7.79 -1.77
N ARG A 11 -11.01 -7.59 -2.17
CA ARG A 11 -11.84 -6.48 -1.66
C ARG A 11 -12.04 -6.54 -0.15
N LEU A 12 -12.20 -7.74 0.41
CA LEU A 12 -12.34 -7.91 1.85
C LEU A 12 -11.04 -7.54 2.58
N TYR A 13 -9.90 -7.93 2.04
CA TYR A 13 -8.58 -7.62 2.59
C TYR A 13 -8.26 -6.12 2.52
N GLU A 14 -8.49 -5.49 1.37
CA GLU A 14 -8.38 -4.03 1.19
C GLU A 14 -9.25 -3.29 2.21
N LYS A 15 -10.54 -3.67 2.30
CA LYS A 15 -11.49 -3.06 3.23
C LYS A 15 -11.09 -3.29 4.68
N PHE A 16 -10.57 -4.45 5.03
CA PHE A 16 -10.10 -4.74 6.37
C PHE A 16 -8.99 -3.76 6.80
N ILE A 17 -7.96 -3.59 5.97
CA ILE A 17 -6.85 -2.67 6.26
C ILE A 17 -7.36 -1.22 6.33
N LEU A 18 -8.20 -0.81 5.38
CA LEU A 18 -8.76 0.53 5.33
C LEU A 18 -9.56 0.85 6.61
N GLU A 19 -10.48 -0.02 7.00
CA GLU A 19 -11.33 0.18 8.17
C GLU A 19 -10.55 0.05 9.48
N TYR A 20 -9.48 -0.77 9.51
CA TYR A 20 -8.57 -0.83 10.65
C TYR A 20 -7.95 0.54 10.94
N TYR A 21 -7.32 1.16 9.93
CA TYR A 21 -6.67 2.47 10.12
C TYR A 21 -7.70 3.58 10.40
N LYS A 22 -8.86 3.57 9.74
CA LYS A 22 -9.93 4.55 10.05
C LYS A 22 -10.37 4.49 11.50
N LYS A 23 -10.57 3.28 12.03
CA LYS A 23 -11.03 3.09 13.41
C LYS A 23 -9.96 3.45 14.43
N HIS A 24 -8.73 3.01 14.20
CA HIS A 24 -7.68 3.04 15.22
C HIS A 24 -6.77 4.26 15.15
N TYR A 25 -6.74 5.01 14.04
CA TYR A 25 -5.84 6.15 13.87
C TYR A 25 -6.58 7.41 13.39
N PRO A 26 -7.46 8.01 14.23
CA PRO A 26 -8.28 9.15 13.83
C PRO A 26 -7.48 10.44 13.55
N LYS A 27 -6.22 10.51 13.97
CA LYS A 27 -5.30 11.62 13.64
C LYS A 27 -4.74 11.50 12.21
N LEU A 28 -4.92 10.35 11.55
CA LEU A 28 -4.57 10.14 10.14
C LEU A 28 -5.80 10.43 9.28
N THR A 29 -5.58 11.05 8.13
CA THR A 29 -6.55 11.02 7.04
C THR A 29 -6.44 9.66 6.36
N VAL A 30 -7.48 8.84 6.47
CA VAL A 30 -7.52 7.47 5.93
C VAL A 30 -8.60 7.35 4.87
N SER A 31 -8.21 7.03 3.64
CA SER A 31 -9.13 6.94 2.51
C SER A 31 -8.69 5.91 1.47
N ALA A 32 -9.60 5.50 0.60
CA ALA A 32 -9.26 4.99 -0.71
C ALA A 32 -9.44 6.16 -1.68
N SER A 33 -8.35 6.82 -2.08
CA SER A 33 -8.43 8.07 -2.86
C SER A 33 -7.97 7.89 -4.31
N GLN A 34 -8.57 8.67 -5.20
CA GLN A 34 -8.02 8.87 -6.53
C GLN A 34 -6.77 9.75 -6.45
N ILE A 35 -5.75 9.37 -7.17
CA ILE A 35 -4.51 10.14 -7.33
C ILE A 35 -4.54 10.69 -8.75
N PRO A 36 -4.75 12.01 -8.95
CA PRO A 36 -4.76 12.56 -10.30
C PRO A 36 -3.38 12.44 -10.94
N TRP A 37 -3.39 12.24 -12.25
CA TRP A 37 -2.17 12.34 -13.06
C TRP A 37 -1.61 13.75 -13.00
N SER A 38 -0.31 13.87 -12.78
CA SER A 38 0.42 15.12 -12.94
C SER A 38 0.76 15.29 -14.41
N LEU A 39 -0.04 16.06 -15.14
CA LEU A 39 0.08 16.26 -16.59
C LEU A 39 0.59 17.66 -16.90
N ASP A 40 1.54 17.76 -17.83
CA ASP A 40 2.09 19.05 -18.27
C ASP A 40 1.14 19.81 -19.22
N ASP A 41 0.33 19.08 -20.00
CA ASP A 41 -0.61 19.63 -20.99
C ASP A 41 -2.07 19.60 -20.54
N GLY A 42 -2.35 18.97 -19.39
CA GLY A 42 -3.68 18.81 -18.83
C GLY A 42 -4.61 17.84 -19.57
N ILE A 43 -4.13 17.08 -20.57
CA ILE A 43 -4.97 16.22 -21.41
C ILE A 43 -5.02 14.80 -20.82
N GLY A 44 -6.06 14.49 -20.04
CA GLY A 44 -6.17 13.24 -19.28
C GLY A 44 -7.34 12.31 -19.61
N ASP A 45 -8.21 12.67 -20.56
CA ASP A 45 -9.55 12.05 -20.73
C ASP A 45 -9.54 10.53 -20.97
N MET A 46 -8.47 9.99 -21.55
CA MET A 46 -8.31 8.56 -21.86
C MET A 46 -7.35 7.84 -20.91
N LEU A 47 -6.81 8.54 -19.91
CA LEU A 47 -5.88 7.93 -18.96
C LEU A 47 -6.65 7.08 -17.94
N PRO A 48 -6.05 5.96 -17.49
CA PRO A 48 -6.67 5.13 -16.47
C PRO A 48 -6.76 5.90 -15.15
N VAL A 49 -7.86 5.68 -14.43
CA VAL A 49 -8.02 6.21 -13.07
C VAL A 49 -7.05 5.50 -12.14
N MET A 50 -6.20 6.28 -11.46
CA MET A 50 -5.34 5.77 -10.40
C MET A 50 -6.10 5.81 -9.08
N GLN A 51 -6.67 4.67 -8.69
CA GLN A 51 -7.36 4.49 -7.42
C GLN A 51 -6.44 3.71 -6.47
N SER A 52 -6.11 4.29 -5.32
CA SER A 52 -5.39 3.59 -4.26
C SER A 52 -6.34 2.71 -3.45
N ASP A 53 -5.84 1.58 -2.94
CA ASP A 53 -6.58 0.76 -1.99
C ASP A 53 -6.65 1.45 -0.63
N ILE A 54 -5.50 1.88 -0.10
CA ILE A 54 -5.40 2.65 1.14
C ILE A 54 -4.42 3.81 0.95
N HIS A 55 -4.85 4.98 1.38
CA HIS A 55 -4.08 6.22 1.45
C HIS A 55 -4.14 6.73 2.88
N LEU A 56 -2.98 6.78 3.53
CA LEU A 56 -2.79 7.34 4.87
C LEU A 56 -2.03 8.64 4.74
N GLN A 57 -2.52 9.71 5.36
CA GLN A 57 -1.84 11.00 5.35
C GLN A 57 -1.91 11.69 6.71
N LYS A 58 -0.80 12.34 7.07
CA LYS A 58 -0.71 13.34 8.13
C LYS A 58 0.17 14.47 7.61
N GLU A 59 -0.40 15.67 7.51
CA GLU A 59 0.29 16.82 6.92
C GLU A 59 0.87 16.46 5.53
N ASN A 60 2.15 16.70 5.28
CA ASN A 60 2.84 16.40 4.02
C ASN A 60 3.51 15.01 4.02
N THR A 61 3.22 14.16 5.00
CA THR A 61 3.64 12.76 5.02
C THR A 61 2.51 11.87 4.54
N VAL A 62 2.78 11.05 3.52
CA VAL A 62 1.80 10.18 2.85
C VAL A 62 2.36 8.76 2.73
N LEU A 63 1.54 7.77 3.08
CA LEU A 63 1.76 6.37 2.77
C LEU A 63 0.61 5.85 1.90
N ILE A 64 0.95 5.38 0.69
CA ILE A 64 0.03 4.70 -0.22
C ILE A 64 0.27 3.20 -0.07
N ILE A 65 -0.79 2.43 0.18
CA ILE A 65 -0.72 0.98 0.29
C ILE A 65 -1.57 0.37 -0.83
N ASP A 66 -0.95 -0.55 -1.55
CA ASP A 66 -1.58 -1.42 -2.54
C ASP A 66 -1.61 -2.84 -1.96
N ALA A 67 -2.81 -3.31 -1.64
CA ALA A 67 -3.04 -4.52 -0.86
C ALA A 67 -3.28 -5.70 -1.79
N LYS A 68 -2.48 -6.75 -1.64
CA LYS A 68 -2.52 -7.90 -2.57
C LYS A 68 -2.88 -9.19 -1.84
N TYR A 69 -4.03 -9.76 -2.21
CA TYR A 69 -4.47 -11.07 -1.76
C TYR A 69 -4.25 -12.08 -2.89
N TYR A 70 -3.08 -12.75 -2.92
CA TYR A 70 -2.80 -13.82 -3.88
C TYR A 70 -2.51 -15.12 -3.15
N SER A 71 -2.86 -16.23 -3.79
CA SER A 71 -2.39 -17.56 -3.36
C SER A 71 -0.87 -17.70 -3.48
N ASN A 72 -0.24 -17.06 -4.48
CA ASN A 72 1.21 -17.00 -4.69
C ASN A 72 1.72 -15.55 -4.56
N THR A 73 2.61 -15.29 -3.60
CA THR A 73 3.15 -13.94 -3.29
C THR A 73 4.32 -13.52 -4.17
N THR A 74 4.89 -14.44 -4.97
CA THR A 74 6.07 -14.20 -5.82
C THR A 74 5.90 -14.90 -7.18
N GLN A 75 6.50 -14.36 -8.23
CA GLN A 75 6.66 -15.08 -9.50
C GLN A 75 7.97 -15.86 -9.49
N VAL A 76 7.94 -17.11 -9.93
CA VAL A 76 9.14 -17.91 -10.17
C VAL A 76 9.54 -17.73 -11.62
N GLN A 77 10.64 -17.02 -11.86
CA GLN A 77 11.28 -16.96 -13.17
C GLN A 77 12.76 -17.31 -12.99
N PHE A 78 13.23 -18.38 -13.64
CA PHE A 78 14.62 -18.87 -13.54
C PHE A 78 15.14 -19.06 -12.10
N ASP A 79 14.41 -19.80 -11.26
CA ASP A 79 14.74 -20.08 -9.84
C ASP A 79 14.90 -18.83 -8.94
N LYS A 80 14.48 -17.66 -9.41
CA LYS A 80 14.42 -16.42 -8.62
C LYS A 80 12.97 -16.04 -8.35
N HIS A 81 12.67 -15.88 -7.06
CA HIS A 81 11.40 -15.31 -6.61
C HIS A 81 11.46 -13.79 -6.78
N THR A 82 10.79 -13.28 -7.81
CA THR A 82 10.69 -11.84 -8.08
C THR A 82 9.32 -11.31 -7.72
N LEU A 83 9.28 -10.03 -7.36
CA LEU A 83 8.04 -9.31 -7.15
C LEU A 83 7.26 -9.22 -8.46
N HIS A 84 5.93 -9.18 -8.37
CA HIS A 84 5.08 -8.87 -9.52
C HIS A 84 5.36 -7.45 -10.00
N SER A 85 6.05 -7.33 -11.14
CA SER A 85 6.48 -6.05 -11.71
C SER A 85 5.31 -5.07 -11.90
N ASN A 86 4.15 -5.57 -12.33
CA ASN A 86 2.94 -4.75 -12.50
C ASN A 86 2.54 -4.02 -11.21
N ASN A 87 2.60 -4.68 -10.06
CA ASN A 87 2.25 -4.07 -8.77
C ASN A 87 3.29 -3.01 -8.39
N LEU A 88 4.56 -3.32 -8.60
CA LEU A 88 5.66 -2.39 -8.34
C LEU A 88 5.56 -1.13 -9.22
N TYR A 89 5.24 -1.29 -10.50
CA TYR A 89 5.06 -0.16 -11.41
C TYR A 89 3.84 0.67 -11.05
N GLN A 90 2.74 0.03 -10.65
CA GLN A 90 1.53 0.72 -10.21
C GLN A 90 1.81 1.57 -8.96
N ILE A 91 2.34 0.98 -7.89
CA ILE A 91 2.60 1.72 -6.65
C ILE A 91 3.62 2.83 -6.86
N PHE A 92 4.66 2.59 -7.67
CA PHE A 92 5.64 3.63 -8.01
C PHE A 92 4.98 4.80 -8.74
N THR A 93 4.12 4.52 -9.72
CA THR A 93 3.37 5.55 -10.46
C THR A 93 2.49 6.37 -9.54
N TYR A 94 1.80 5.73 -8.59
CA TYR A 94 0.93 6.39 -7.62
C TYR A 94 1.74 7.33 -6.71
N VAL A 95 2.87 6.84 -6.21
CA VAL A 95 3.78 7.60 -5.35
C VAL A 95 4.32 8.83 -6.07
N LYS A 96 4.83 8.69 -7.30
CA LYS A 96 5.35 9.85 -8.04
C LYS A 96 4.28 10.89 -8.34
N ASN A 97 3.10 10.46 -8.81
CA ASN A 97 2.01 11.40 -9.10
C ASN A 97 1.48 12.10 -7.84
N ARG A 98 1.48 11.41 -6.69
CA ARG A 98 1.11 12.03 -5.41
C ARG A 98 2.17 13.01 -4.91
N GLU A 99 3.45 12.70 -5.09
CA GLU A 99 4.56 13.60 -4.75
C GLU A 99 4.50 14.89 -5.58
N TYR A 100 4.29 14.80 -6.89
CA TYR A 100 4.20 15.99 -7.76
C TYR A 100 3.11 16.98 -7.34
N GLN A 101 2.06 16.52 -6.67
CA GLN A 101 1.00 17.41 -6.16
C GLN A 101 1.46 18.33 -5.02
N PHE A 102 2.59 18.04 -4.37
CA PHE A 102 3.18 18.94 -3.37
C PHE A 102 4.05 20.03 -4.00
N GLY A 103 4.39 19.96 -5.29
CA GLY A 103 5.26 20.92 -5.94
C GLY A 103 6.62 21.04 -5.25
N ASP A 104 6.98 22.26 -4.84
CA ASP A 104 8.24 22.56 -4.15
C ASP A 104 8.16 22.43 -2.62
N GLU A 105 7.01 22.05 -2.06
CA GLU A 105 6.87 21.86 -0.62
C GLU A 105 7.63 20.63 -0.13
N ASP A 106 8.30 20.76 1.02
CA ASP A 106 8.89 19.61 1.72
C ASP A 106 7.79 18.59 2.04
N ASN A 107 7.99 17.37 1.58
CA ASN A 107 7.03 16.29 1.71
C ASN A 107 7.74 14.94 1.81
N LYS A 108 6.98 13.93 2.25
CA LYS A 108 7.43 12.54 2.31
C LYS A 108 6.33 11.62 1.80
N VAL A 109 6.42 11.23 0.54
CA VAL A 109 5.52 10.23 -0.05
C VAL A 109 6.22 8.88 -0.13
N SER A 110 5.58 7.84 0.42
CA SER A 110 6.04 6.46 0.33
C SER A 110 4.93 5.52 -0.14
N GLY A 111 5.36 4.38 -0.68
CA GLY A 111 4.49 3.31 -1.16
C GLY A 111 4.73 2.01 -0.40
N MET A 112 3.71 1.17 -0.33
CA MET A 112 3.80 -0.17 0.22
C MET A 112 2.98 -1.16 -0.60
N LEU A 113 3.61 -2.25 -1.02
CA LEU A 113 2.89 -3.46 -1.42
C LEU A 113 2.69 -4.31 -0.15
N LEU A 114 1.44 -4.49 0.26
CA LEU A 114 1.12 -5.26 1.46
C LEU A 114 0.42 -6.56 1.08
N TYR A 115 1.19 -7.64 1.05
CA TYR A 115 0.69 -8.97 0.69
C TYR A 115 0.02 -9.65 1.87
N ALA A 116 -1.15 -10.25 1.67
CA ALA A 116 -1.70 -11.17 2.66
C ALA A 116 -0.82 -12.43 2.71
N ARG A 117 -0.32 -12.79 3.89
CA ARG A 117 0.46 -14.02 4.04
C ARG A 117 -0.45 -15.23 3.86
N THR A 118 -0.06 -16.09 2.93
CA THR A 118 -0.60 -17.45 2.74
C THR A 118 0.50 -18.48 3.10
N ASP A 119 0.38 -19.72 2.64
CA ASP A 119 1.32 -20.81 2.93
C ASP A 119 2.70 -20.71 2.22
N ALA A 120 3.00 -19.56 1.60
CA ALA A 120 4.23 -19.36 0.83
C ALA A 120 5.47 -19.30 1.75
N LEU A 121 6.47 -20.16 1.45
CA LEU A 121 7.74 -20.25 2.20
C LEU A 121 8.60 -18.98 2.14
N ILE A 122 8.48 -18.19 1.06
CA ILE A 122 9.27 -16.98 0.86
C ILE A 122 8.34 -15.78 0.91
N GLN A 123 8.62 -14.90 1.86
CA GLN A 123 7.90 -13.64 2.01
C GLN A 123 8.82 -12.48 1.70
N PRO A 124 8.39 -11.57 0.81
CA PRO A 124 9.12 -10.36 0.57
C PRO A 124 9.01 -9.45 1.79
N ASP A 125 10.14 -9.18 2.42
CA ASP A 125 10.31 -8.10 3.39
C ASP A 125 11.49 -7.24 2.94
N ASN A 126 11.20 -6.27 2.07
CA ASN A 126 12.22 -5.41 1.47
C ASN A 126 11.78 -3.95 1.50
N VAL A 127 12.76 -3.06 1.61
CA VAL A 127 12.56 -1.62 1.48
C VAL A 127 13.49 -1.12 0.37
N TYR A 128 12.92 -0.46 -0.61
CA TYR A 128 13.62 0.12 -1.74
C TYR A 128 13.55 1.65 -1.66
N GLN A 129 14.62 2.31 -2.06
CA GLN A 129 14.66 3.76 -2.27
C GLN A 129 14.65 4.01 -3.78
N MET A 130 13.60 4.64 -4.29
CA MET A 130 13.34 4.82 -5.72
C MET A 130 13.01 6.29 -5.99
N HIS A 131 13.92 7.00 -6.67
CA HIS A 131 13.72 8.40 -7.07
C HIS A 131 13.31 9.33 -5.92
N GLY A 132 13.95 9.18 -4.75
CA GLY A 132 13.67 9.98 -3.55
C GLY A 132 12.54 9.43 -2.66
N ASN A 133 11.75 8.47 -3.16
CA ASN A 133 10.64 7.87 -2.40
C ASN A 133 10.99 6.47 -1.88
N GLN A 134 10.41 6.12 -0.74
CA GLN A 134 10.50 4.76 -0.21
C GLN A 134 9.37 3.91 -0.78
N ILE A 135 9.70 2.75 -1.37
CA ILE A 135 8.74 1.70 -1.71
C ILE A 135 9.07 0.47 -0.87
N SER A 136 8.12 0.03 -0.05
CA SER A 136 8.27 -1.15 0.79
C SER A 136 7.44 -2.31 0.27
N VAL A 137 7.93 -3.51 0.48
CA VAL A 137 7.15 -4.73 0.27
C VAL A 137 7.14 -5.50 1.57
N LYS A 138 5.93 -5.74 2.06
CA LYS A 138 5.68 -6.38 3.35
C LYS A 138 4.61 -7.44 3.20
N THR A 139 4.58 -8.33 4.17
CA THR A 139 3.53 -9.36 4.25
C THR A 139 2.79 -9.20 5.58
N LEU A 140 1.46 -9.16 5.56
CA LEU A 140 0.61 -9.17 6.73
C LEU A 140 0.20 -10.61 7.05
N ASP A 141 0.62 -11.12 8.20
CA ASP A 141 0.37 -12.50 8.59
C ASP A 141 -1.02 -12.73 9.17
N LEU A 142 -1.96 -13.12 8.31
CA LEU A 142 -3.36 -13.38 8.68
C LEU A 142 -3.57 -14.72 9.41
N ASN A 143 -2.56 -15.58 9.51
CA ASN A 143 -2.64 -16.86 10.23
C ASN A 143 -2.40 -16.72 11.74
N LYS A 144 -2.15 -15.50 12.22
CA LYS A 144 -1.90 -15.20 13.62
C LYS A 144 -3.16 -14.76 14.38
N PRO A 145 -3.14 -14.82 15.72
CA PRO A 145 -4.11 -14.14 16.55
C PRO A 145 -4.26 -12.65 16.17
N PHE A 146 -5.47 -12.12 16.32
CA PHE A 146 -5.81 -10.78 15.85
C PHE A 146 -4.95 -9.67 16.51
N ASP A 147 -4.56 -9.83 17.76
CA ASP A 147 -3.65 -8.91 18.46
C ASP A 147 -2.27 -8.81 17.80
N GLU A 148 -1.74 -9.91 17.26
CA GLU A 148 -0.51 -9.89 16.48
C GLU A 148 -0.70 -9.32 15.07
N ILE A 149 -1.87 -9.49 14.45
CA ILE A 149 -2.22 -8.83 13.18
C ILE A 149 -2.32 -7.32 13.39
N ALA A 150 -3.01 -6.90 14.44
CA ALA A 150 -3.16 -5.52 14.84
C ALA A 150 -1.80 -4.88 15.10
N LYS A 151 -0.91 -5.57 15.82
CA LYS A 151 0.46 -5.11 16.06
C LYS A 151 1.23 -4.88 14.76
N GLN A 152 1.15 -5.78 13.78
CA GLN A 152 1.80 -5.58 12.48
C GLN A 152 1.30 -4.32 11.75
N LEU A 153 0.00 -4.06 11.79
CA LEU A 153 -0.59 -2.84 11.21
C LEU A 153 -0.17 -1.58 12.00
N ASP A 154 -0.09 -1.68 13.34
CA ASP A 154 0.33 -0.59 14.20
C ASP A 154 1.80 -0.21 13.93
N GLU A 155 2.66 -1.20 13.72
CA GLU A 155 4.07 -1.00 13.37
C GLU A 155 4.23 -0.31 12.01
N ILE A 156 3.38 -0.61 11.03
CA ILE A 156 3.37 0.08 9.74
C ILE A 156 3.05 1.57 9.93
N ALA A 157 2.03 1.90 10.71
CA ALA A 157 1.68 3.29 10.97
C ALA A 157 2.80 4.02 11.74
N ALA A 158 3.32 3.42 12.80
CA ALA A 158 4.39 4.00 13.62
C ALA A 158 5.69 4.21 12.84
N ALA A 159 6.01 3.36 11.87
CA ALA A 159 7.20 3.50 11.03
C ALA A 159 7.12 4.68 10.04
N HIS A 160 5.92 5.16 9.73
CA HIS A 160 5.71 6.20 8.71
C HIS A 160 5.30 7.55 9.27
N PHE A 161 4.62 7.58 10.41
CA PHE A 161 4.02 8.79 10.96
C PHE A 161 4.48 9.03 12.40
N ASP A 162 5.05 10.19 12.65
CA ASP A 162 5.45 10.60 13.99
C ASP A 162 4.26 11.15 14.78
N GLY A 163 4.26 10.93 16.11
CA GLY A 163 3.29 11.52 17.02
C GLY A 163 1.83 11.12 16.75
N ILE A 164 1.61 9.91 16.25
CA ILE A 164 0.28 9.29 16.17
C ILE A 164 0.08 8.33 17.33
N GLU A 165 -1.15 8.24 17.81
CA GLU A 165 -1.53 7.35 18.90
C GLU A 165 -2.71 6.52 18.44
N LYS A 166 -2.69 5.25 18.82
CA LYS A 166 -3.79 4.32 18.57
C LYS A 166 -4.97 4.66 19.48
N ALA A 167 -6.15 4.85 18.91
CA ALA A 167 -7.40 4.93 19.66
C ALA A 167 -7.80 3.55 20.19
N VAL A 168 -8.20 3.51 21.46
CA VAL A 168 -8.67 2.32 22.20
C VAL A 168 -10.06 1.92 21.74
#